data_AF-M3EAW8-F1
#
_entry.id   AF-M3EAW8-F1
#
_cell.length_a   1.000
_cell.length_b   1.000
_cell.length_c   1.000
_cell.angle_alpha   90.00
_cell.angle_beta   90.00
_cell.angle_gamma   90.00
#
_symmetry.space_group_name_H-M   'P 1'
#
loop_
_entity.id
_entity.type
_entity.pdbx_description
1 polymer ?
#
loop_
_entity_poly.entity_id
_entity_poly.type
_entity_poly.pdbx_seq_one_letter_code
_entity_poly.pdbx_strand_id
1 'polypeptide(L)'
;MRLDVVTIFPEYLDPLNVSLVGKARTRGQLDVHVHDLRDWTYDRHNTVDDTPYGGGPGMVMKTEPWGDALDSVLADGYEHGSHEPALIVPTPSGRPFTQELAVQLSERPWLIFTPARYEGIDRRVVDEYATRMPVYEVSIGDYVLAGGEAAVLVVTEAVARLLPGVLGNAESHRDDSFAPGAMANLLEGPVYTKPPAWRGRDIPDVLLSGHHGKIARWRRDEALRRTTLHRPDLIERCDPKAFDKKDREMLSILGWEPDPAGEPYGRFWRRTGGVEE
;
A
#
# COMPACT_ATOMS: atom_id res chain seq x y z
N MET A 1 13.72 -0.02 -10.64
CA MET A 1 12.31 0.17 -11.06
C MET A 1 12.17 1.58 -11.59
N ARG A 2 11.47 1.77 -12.71
CA ARG A 2 11.08 3.07 -13.26
C ARG A 2 9.67 3.43 -12.80
N LEU A 3 9.43 4.71 -12.51
CA LEU A 3 8.17 5.26 -12.08
C LEU A 3 7.92 6.57 -12.83
N ASP A 4 6.84 6.63 -13.59
CA ASP A 4 6.39 7.87 -14.23
C ASP A 4 5.10 8.34 -13.56
N VAL A 5 4.99 9.65 -13.30
CA VAL A 5 3.75 10.25 -12.80
C VAL A 5 3.36 11.38 -13.73
N VAL A 6 2.17 11.27 -14.33
CA VAL A 6 1.58 12.34 -15.15
C VAL A 6 0.56 13.07 -14.28
N THR A 7 0.83 14.32 -13.93
CA THR A 7 0.04 15.09 -12.97
C THR A 7 -0.06 16.55 -13.38
N ILE A 8 -1.03 17.27 -12.83
CA ILE A 8 -1.13 18.72 -12.97
C ILE A 8 -0.55 19.47 -11.75
N PHE A 9 0.09 18.75 -10.81
CA PHE A 9 0.80 19.33 -9.66
C PHE A 9 2.13 18.60 -9.43
N PRO A 10 3.14 18.77 -10.31
CA PRO A 10 4.44 18.12 -10.16
C PRO A 10 5.08 18.34 -8.77
N GLU A 11 4.97 19.55 -8.24
CA GLU A 11 5.51 19.96 -6.93
C GLU A 11 4.88 19.19 -5.75
N TYR A 12 3.69 18.60 -5.92
CA TYR A 12 3.07 17.76 -4.89
C TYR A 12 3.93 16.52 -4.59
N LEU A 13 4.76 16.10 -5.55
CA LEU A 13 5.58 14.89 -5.47
C LEU A 13 7.01 15.14 -5.00
N ASP A 14 7.36 16.38 -4.62
CA ASP A 14 8.63 16.71 -3.99
C ASP A 14 9.01 15.84 -2.77
N PRO A 15 8.07 15.35 -1.94
CA PRO A 15 8.39 14.40 -0.88
C PRO A 15 9.07 13.10 -1.35
N LEU A 16 8.97 12.72 -2.63
CA LEU A 16 9.72 11.58 -3.19
C LEU A 16 11.24 11.82 -3.24
N ASN A 17 11.71 13.05 -2.99
CA ASN A 17 13.13 13.39 -2.92
C ASN A 17 13.73 13.24 -1.51
N VAL A 18 12.93 12.94 -0.48
CA VAL A 18 13.41 12.85 0.91
C VAL A 18 13.35 11.42 1.46
N SER A 19 13.94 11.23 2.66
CA SER A 19 13.86 9.98 3.42
C SER A 19 14.35 8.75 2.63
N LEU A 20 13.69 7.60 2.83
CA LEU A 20 14.05 6.31 2.22
C LEU A 20 13.89 6.32 0.70
N VAL A 21 12.81 6.91 0.18
CA VAL A 21 12.54 7.01 -1.26
C VAL A 21 13.60 7.86 -1.95
N GLY A 22 13.93 9.04 -1.41
CA GLY A 22 15.00 9.89 -1.95
C GLY A 22 16.37 9.20 -1.97
N LYS A 23 16.68 8.39 -0.93
CA LYS A 23 17.89 7.56 -0.91
C LYS A 23 17.85 6.47 -1.99
N ALA A 24 16.70 5.82 -2.19
CA ALA A 24 16.54 4.82 -3.24
C ALA A 24 16.75 5.43 -4.64
N ARG A 25 16.26 6.67 -4.86
CA ARG A 25 16.52 7.44 -6.08
C ARG A 25 17.99 7.74 -6.27
N THR A 26 18.64 8.29 -5.24
CA THR A 26 20.08 8.63 -5.28
C THR A 26 20.96 7.41 -5.58
N ARG A 27 20.53 6.21 -5.15
CA ARG A 27 21.24 4.95 -5.38
C ARG A 27 20.88 4.25 -6.71
N GLY A 28 19.98 4.82 -7.51
CA GLY A 28 19.52 4.23 -8.77
C GLY A 28 18.62 3.00 -8.62
N GLN A 29 18.05 2.77 -7.42
CA GLN A 29 17.15 1.64 -7.17
C GLN A 29 15.72 1.96 -7.66
N LEU A 30 15.35 3.24 -7.58
CA LEU A 30 14.09 3.79 -8.04
C LEU A 30 14.38 4.98 -8.95
N ASP A 31 13.90 4.94 -10.17
CA ASP A 31 14.00 6.04 -11.14
C ASP A 31 12.63 6.70 -11.27
N VAL A 32 12.50 7.98 -10.92
CA VAL A 32 11.21 8.67 -10.84
C VAL A 32 11.21 9.87 -11.77
N HIS A 33 10.25 9.86 -12.70
CA HIS A 33 9.98 10.90 -13.68
C HIS A 33 8.60 11.50 -13.39
N VAL A 34 8.54 12.82 -13.32
CA VAL A 34 7.29 13.55 -13.06
C VAL A 34 7.04 14.48 -14.24
N HIS A 35 5.85 14.37 -14.80
CA HIS A 35 5.44 15.01 -16.04
C HIS A 35 4.25 15.92 -15.77
N ASP A 36 4.33 17.21 -16.15
CA ASP A 36 3.17 18.10 -16.07
C ASP A 36 2.24 17.81 -17.26
N LEU A 37 1.05 17.29 -16.99
CA LEU A 37 0.05 16.98 -18.02
C LEU A 37 -0.26 18.19 -18.92
N ARG A 38 -0.08 19.42 -18.41
CA ARG A 38 -0.28 20.65 -19.16
C ARG A 38 0.66 20.80 -20.34
N ASP A 39 1.79 20.11 -20.37
CA ASP A 39 2.72 20.13 -21.51
C ASP A 39 2.13 19.49 -22.77
N TRP A 40 1.05 18.70 -22.63
CA TRP A 40 0.30 18.08 -23.73
C TRP A 40 -1.04 18.78 -24.01
N THR A 41 -1.09 20.09 -23.76
CA THR A 41 -2.25 20.93 -24.10
C THR A 41 -1.92 21.88 -25.23
N TYR A 42 -2.93 22.23 -26.04
CA TYR A 42 -2.75 23.00 -27.28
C TYR A 42 -3.42 24.37 -27.27
N ASP A 43 -4.13 24.71 -26.19
CA ASP A 43 -4.77 26.00 -26.00
C ASP A 43 -3.95 26.91 -25.08
N ARG A 44 -4.13 28.23 -25.21
CA ARG A 44 -3.37 29.24 -24.44
C ARG A 44 -3.54 29.11 -22.91
N HIS A 45 -4.59 28.47 -22.45
CA HIS A 45 -4.93 28.36 -21.04
C HIS A 45 -4.48 27.02 -20.44
N ASN A 46 -3.82 26.17 -21.22
CA ASN A 46 -3.38 24.83 -20.85
C ASN A 46 -4.50 23.99 -20.24
N THR A 47 -5.62 23.89 -20.95
CA THR A 47 -6.87 23.32 -20.44
C THR A 47 -6.83 21.80 -20.48
N VAL A 48 -6.88 21.18 -19.29
CA VAL A 48 -6.81 19.73 -19.08
C VAL A 48 -8.16 19.09 -18.76
N ASP A 49 -9.21 19.88 -18.56
CA ASP A 49 -10.54 19.45 -18.13
C ASP A 49 -11.67 20.13 -18.91
N ASP A 50 -12.85 19.50 -18.92
CA ASP A 50 -14.07 20.05 -19.51
C ASP A 50 -15.32 19.56 -18.74
N THR A 51 -16.47 20.13 -19.04
CA THR A 51 -17.76 19.76 -18.44
C THR A 51 -18.15 18.31 -18.77
N PRO A 52 -18.77 17.57 -17.82
CA PRO A 52 -19.18 16.19 -18.06
C PRO A 52 -20.37 16.08 -19.02
N TYR A 53 -20.32 15.10 -19.93
CA TYR A 53 -21.50 14.65 -20.64
C TYR A 53 -22.54 14.08 -19.67
N GLY A 54 -23.83 14.37 -19.92
CA GLY A 54 -24.93 14.02 -19.01
C GLY A 54 -25.27 15.11 -17.99
N GLY A 55 -24.47 16.18 -17.92
CA GLY A 55 -24.65 17.28 -16.97
C GLY A 55 -24.19 16.91 -15.56
N GLY A 56 -24.40 17.84 -14.63
CA GLY A 56 -23.92 17.74 -13.24
C GLY A 56 -22.83 18.78 -12.92
N PRO A 57 -22.52 18.98 -11.63
CA PRO A 57 -21.42 19.84 -11.21
C PRO A 57 -20.06 19.17 -11.49
N GLY A 58 -18.99 19.96 -11.48
CA GLY A 58 -17.62 19.46 -11.60
C GLY A 58 -17.09 19.46 -13.03
N MET A 59 -15.88 18.94 -13.18
CA MET A 59 -15.11 18.87 -14.43
C MET A 59 -14.52 17.47 -14.58
N VAL A 60 -14.30 17.03 -15.81
CA VAL A 60 -13.68 15.73 -16.15
C VAL A 60 -12.43 16.00 -16.97
N MET A 61 -11.33 15.32 -16.64
CA MET A 61 -10.08 15.51 -17.37
C MET A 61 -10.20 14.94 -18.80
N LYS A 62 -9.75 15.74 -19.77
CA LYS A 62 -9.92 15.52 -21.22
C LYS A 62 -9.11 14.32 -21.72
N THR A 63 -9.61 13.65 -22.75
CA THR A 63 -8.95 12.47 -23.33
C THR A 63 -7.62 12.78 -24.01
N GLU A 64 -7.55 13.88 -24.77
CA GLU A 64 -6.41 14.17 -25.66
C GLU A 64 -5.10 14.44 -24.90
N PRO A 65 -5.02 15.36 -23.90
CA PRO A 65 -3.78 15.55 -23.14
C PRO A 65 -3.31 14.27 -22.45
N TRP A 66 -4.23 13.47 -21.90
CA TRP A 66 -3.90 12.21 -21.25
C TRP A 66 -3.40 11.15 -22.24
N GLY A 67 -4.05 11.06 -23.42
CA GLY A 67 -3.64 10.16 -24.49
C GLY A 67 -2.21 10.47 -24.93
N ASP A 68 -1.95 11.72 -25.30
CA ASP A 68 -0.65 12.15 -25.80
C ASP A 68 0.46 12.01 -24.74
N ALA A 69 0.17 12.36 -23.48
CA ALA A 69 1.12 12.22 -22.39
C ALA A 69 1.50 10.75 -22.15
N LEU A 70 0.52 9.85 -22.07
CA LEU A 70 0.77 8.43 -21.84
C LEU A 70 1.51 7.78 -23.02
N ASP A 71 1.15 8.10 -24.27
CA ASP A 71 1.87 7.60 -25.44
C ASP A 71 3.32 8.12 -25.48
N SER A 72 3.54 9.38 -25.12
CA SER A 72 4.90 9.97 -25.01
C SER A 72 5.73 9.29 -23.93
N VAL A 73 5.16 9.08 -22.73
CA VAL A 73 5.84 8.41 -21.61
C VAL A 73 6.20 6.97 -21.98
N LEU A 74 5.29 6.26 -22.65
CA LEU A 74 5.52 4.90 -23.12
C LEU A 74 6.67 4.86 -24.15
N ALA A 75 6.64 5.76 -25.13
CA ALA A 75 7.69 5.85 -26.15
C ALA A 75 9.07 6.11 -25.52
N ASP A 76 9.17 7.10 -24.62
CA ASP A 76 10.41 7.43 -23.91
C ASP A 76 10.94 6.24 -23.10
N GLY A 77 10.07 5.55 -22.35
CA GLY A 77 10.50 4.40 -21.56
C GLY A 77 10.95 3.24 -22.42
N TYR A 78 10.28 2.94 -23.53
CA TYR A 78 10.75 1.91 -24.46
C TYR A 78 12.11 2.26 -25.09
N GLU A 79 12.32 3.53 -25.47
CA GLU A 79 13.61 4.00 -26.01
C GLU A 79 14.75 3.81 -25.00
N HIS A 80 14.47 4.03 -23.71
CA HIS A 80 15.42 3.87 -22.62
C HIS A 80 15.43 2.46 -21.99
N GLY A 81 14.87 1.45 -22.68
CA GLY A 81 14.96 0.04 -22.28
C GLY A 81 14.07 -0.37 -21.10
N SER A 82 13.08 0.45 -20.75
CA SER A 82 12.01 0.07 -19.83
C SER A 82 10.92 -0.70 -20.60
N HIS A 83 10.46 -1.80 -20.01
CA HIS A 83 9.48 -2.69 -20.61
C HIS A 83 8.40 -3.06 -19.58
N GLU A 84 7.31 -3.66 -20.04
CA GLU A 84 6.21 -4.15 -19.21
C GLU A 84 5.60 -3.07 -18.27
N PRO A 85 5.15 -1.92 -18.82
CA PRO A 85 4.50 -0.90 -18.02
C PRO A 85 3.22 -1.43 -17.37
N ALA A 86 2.94 -0.95 -16.17
CA ALA A 86 1.63 -1.12 -15.54
C ALA A 86 1.07 0.26 -15.18
N LEU A 87 -0.17 0.52 -15.59
CA LEU A 87 -0.86 1.76 -15.30
C LEU A 87 -1.53 1.66 -13.92
N ILE A 88 -1.23 2.61 -13.04
CA ILE A 88 -1.84 2.72 -11.71
C ILE A 88 -2.74 3.95 -11.72
N VAL A 89 -4.04 3.72 -11.52
CA VAL A 89 -5.08 4.74 -11.53
C VAL A 89 -5.61 4.90 -10.11
N PRO A 90 -5.14 5.89 -9.33
CA PRO A 90 -5.72 6.18 -8.02
C PRO A 90 -7.18 6.61 -8.17
N THR A 91 -8.10 5.83 -7.58
CA THR A 91 -9.53 6.12 -7.60
C THR A 91 -10.22 5.46 -6.39
N PRO A 92 -11.17 6.13 -5.72
CA PRO A 92 -11.90 5.53 -4.60
C PRO A 92 -12.74 4.31 -4.99
N SER A 93 -13.11 4.16 -6.27
CA SER A 93 -13.80 2.97 -6.79
C SER A 93 -12.87 1.77 -7.07
N GLY A 94 -11.56 1.97 -6.92
CA GLY A 94 -10.56 0.95 -7.17
C GLY A 94 -10.51 -0.10 -6.07
N ARG A 95 -9.78 -1.19 -6.31
CA ARG A 95 -9.54 -2.19 -5.26
C ARG A 95 -8.73 -1.54 -4.12
N PRO A 96 -9.02 -1.85 -2.84
CA PRO A 96 -8.22 -1.35 -1.74
C PRO A 96 -6.74 -1.72 -1.87
N PHE A 97 -5.87 -0.76 -1.57
CA PHE A 97 -4.42 -0.95 -1.52
C PHE A 97 -4.05 -1.72 -0.26
N THR A 98 -3.49 -2.91 -0.44
CA THR A 98 -3.04 -3.78 0.64
C THR A 98 -1.54 -4.05 0.54
N GLN A 99 -0.95 -4.59 1.61
CA GLN A 99 0.45 -5.01 1.59
C GLN A 99 0.71 -6.09 0.52
N GLU A 100 -0.26 -6.97 0.23
CA GLU A 100 -0.10 -7.93 -0.88
C GLU A 100 -0.02 -7.22 -2.24
N LEU A 101 -0.84 -6.19 -2.45
CA LEU A 101 -0.76 -5.39 -3.69
C LEU A 101 0.55 -4.60 -3.76
N ALA A 102 1.06 -4.08 -2.64
CA ALA A 102 2.37 -3.43 -2.61
C ALA A 102 3.50 -4.39 -3.03
N VAL A 103 3.48 -5.64 -2.54
CA VAL A 103 4.41 -6.69 -2.96
C VAL A 103 4.28 -6.97 -4.46
N GLN A 104 3.05 -7.18 -4.96
CA GLN A 104 2.81 -7.40 -6.38
C GLN A 104 3.32 -6.25 -7.26
N LEU A 105 3.08 -4.99 -6.86
CA LEU A 105 3.57 -3.82 -7.60
C LEU A 105 5.09 -3.66 -7.48
N SER A 106 5.72 -4.12 -6.39
CA SER A 106 7.17 -4.07 -6.22
C SER A 106 7.96 -4.96 -7.18
N GLU A 107 7.30 -5.99 -7.72
CA GLU A 107 7.87 -6.90 -8.72
C GLU A 107 7.78 -6.34 -10.15
N ARG A 108 6.99 -5.28 -10.38
CA ARG A 108 6.86 -4.65 -11.69
C ARG A 108 8.11 -3.81 -11.98
N PRO A 109 8.70 -3.92 -13.19
CA PRO A 109 9.88 -3.12 -13.53
C PRO A 109 9.53 -1.64 -13.74
N TRP A 110 8.28 -1.35 -14.16
CA TRP A 110 7.82 -0.03 -14.57
C TRP A 110 6.37 0.24 -14.17
N LEU A 111 6.15 1.32 -13.41
CA LEU A 111 4.83 1.81 -13.01
C LEU A 111 4.58 3.21 -13.59
N ILE A 112 3.38 3.44 -14.13
CA ILE A 112 2.93 4.74 -14.61
C ILE A 112 1.69 5.16 -13.81
N PHE A 113 1.73 6.30 -13.14
CA PHE A 113 0.63 6.79 -12.31
C PHE A 113 -0.17 7.89 -13.01
N THR A 114 -1.49 7.81 -12.88
CA THR A 114 -2.44 8.80 -13.40
C THR A 114 -3.26 9.43 -12.27
N PRO A 115 -2.66 10.21 -11.35
CA PRO A 115 -3.36 10.87 -10.26
C PRO A 115 -4.38 11.88 -10.78
N ALA A 116 -5.63 11.42 -10.91
CA ALA A 116 -6.72 12.25 -11.40
C ALA A 116 -7.07 13.38 -10.43
N ARG A 117 -7.67 14.43 -10.99
CA ARG A 117 -8.28 15.57 -10.28
C ARG A 117 -9.75 15.70 -10.72
N TYR A 118 -10.47 16.62 -10.08
CA TYR A 118 -11.87 16.89 -10.37
C TYR A 118 -12.73 15.62 -10.19
N GLU A 119 -13.66 15.34 -11.10
CA GLU A 119 -14.48 14.11 -11.08
C GLU A 119 -13.71 12.87 -11.59
N GLY A 120 -12.50 13.07 -12.14
CA GLY A 120 -11.64 12.00 -12.64
C GLY A 120 -11.18 12.20 -14.08
N ILE A 121 -10.59 11.15 -14.65
CA ILE A 121 -10.19 11.06 -16.05
C ILE A 121 -11.34 10.50 -16.86
N ASP A 122 -11.55 11.00 -18.09
CA ASP A 122 -12.49 10.38 -19.02
C ASP A 122 -12.21 8.86 -19.15
N ARG A 123 -13.24 8.05 -18.89
CA ARG A 123 -13.09 6.59 -18.78
C ARG A 123 -12.47 5.94 -20.01
N ARG A 124 -12.69 6.53 -21.19
CA ARG A 124 -12.16 6.00 -22.46
C ARG A 124 -10.63 5.97 -22.49
N VAL A 125 -9.96 6.88 -21.78
CA VAL A 125 -8.50 6.84 -21.64
C VAL A 125 -8.08 5.55 -20.93
N VAL A 126 -8.66 5.28 -19.77
CA VAL A 126 -8.32 4.09 -18.97
C VAL A 126 -8.64 2.81 -19.74
N ASP A 127 -9.80 2.76 -20.39
CA ASP A 127 -10.23 1.60 -21.17
C ASP A 127 -9.32 1.34 -22.38
N GLU A 128 -8.87 2.39 -23.09
CA GLU A 128 -7.92 2.27 -24.21
C GLU A 128 -6.59 1.66 -23.75
N TYR A 129 -5.99 2.21 -22.69
CA TYR A 129 -4.71 1.72 -22.19
C TYR A 129 -4.81 0.31 -21.56
N ALA A 130 -5.98 -0.06 -21.04
CA ALA A 130 -6.25 -1.43 -20.57
C ALA A 130 -6.17 -2.48 -21.69
N THR A 131 -6.32 -2.10 -22.96
CA THR A 131 -6.11 -3.02 -24.09
C THR A 131 -4.64 -3.32 -24.38
N ARG A 132 -3.72 -2.47 -23.87
CA ARG A 132 -2.28 -2.49 -24.19
C ARG A 132 -1.41 -2.93 -23.02
N MET A 133 -1.87 -2.74 -21.78
CA MET A 133 -1.10 -3.06 -20.57
C MET A 133 -1.99 -3.35 -19.36
N PRO A 134 -1.46 -3.97 -18.29
CA PRO A 134 -2.18 -4.11 -17.03
C PRO A 134 -2.55 -2.75 -16.43
N VAL A 135 -3.83 -2.60 -16.07
CA VAL A 135 -4.36 -1.43 -15.35
C VAL A 135 -4.77 -1.84 -13.94
N TYR A 136 -4.32 -1.07 -12.97
CA TYR A 136 -4.67 -1.20 -11.56
C TYR A 136 -5.42 0.05 -11.11
N GLU A 137 -6.75 -0.03 -11.04
CA GLU A 137 -7.56 0.97 -10.33
C GLU A 137 -7.42 0.72 -8.83
N VAL A 138 -6.84 1.65 -8.09
CA VAL A 138 -6.42 1.47 -6.69
C VAL A 138 -7.02 2.53 -5.78
N SER A 139 -7.67 2.09 -4.70
CA SER A 139 -8.15 2.95 -3.62
C SER A 139 -7.21 2.84 -2.41
N ILE A 140 -6.80 3.96 -1.81
CA ILE A 140 -6.04 3.96 -0.54
C ILE A 140 -6.93 3.99 0.71
N GLY A 141 -8.25 3.94 0.52
CA GLY A 141 -9.23 3.76 1.60
C GLY A 141 -10.59 4.37 1.27
N ASP A 142 -11.56 4.10 2.14
CA ASP A 142 -12.97 4.47 1.95
C ASP A 142 -13.22 5.93 2.34
N TYR A 143 -12.58 6.84 1.61
CA TYR A 143 -12.70 8.30 1.76
C TYR A 143 -12.35 8.99 0.44
N VAL A 144 -12.72 10.26 0.31
CA VAL A 144 -12.49 11.06 -0.91
C VAL A 144 -11.39 12.09 -0.67
N LEU A 145 -10.45 12.19 -1.61
CA LEU A 145 -9.40 13.20 -1.64
C LEU A 145 -9.63 14.17 -2.78
N ALA A 146 -8.99 15.34 -2.71
CA ALA A 146 -9.06 16.35 -3.79
C ALA A 146 -8.28 15.95 -5.06
N GLY A 147 -7.50 14.86 -5.02
CA GLY A 147 -6.69 14.39 -6.13
C GLY A 147 -5.91 13.13 -5.78
N GLY A 148 -5.37 12.46 -6.80
CA GLY A 148 -4.65 11.20 -6.65
C GLY A 148 -3.20 11.32 -6.18
N GLU A 149 -2.60 12.52 -6.10
CA GLU A 149 -1.15 12.68 -5.85
C GLU A 149 -0.75 12.18 -4.47
N ALA A 150 -1.59 12.38 -3.45
CA ALA A 150 -1.35 11.80 -2.12
C ALA A 150 -1.36 10.27 -2.15
N ALA A 151 -2.23 9.66 -2.98
CA ALA A 151 -2.23 8.21 -3.17
C ALA A 151 -0.98 7.72 -3.91
N VAL A 152 -0.45 8.50 -4.87
CA VAL A 152 0.85 8.20 -5.50
C VAL A 152 1.96 8.15 -4.46
N LEU A 153 2.03 9.12 -3.54
CA LEU A 153 3.03 9.11 -2.46
C LEU A 153 2.90 7.86 -1.59
N VAL A 154 1.68 7.53 -1.14
CA VAL A 154 1.41 6.36 -0.29
C VAL A 154 1.81 5.05 -0.98
N VAL A 155 1.36 4.84 -2.22
CA VAL A 155 1.66 3.62 -2.98
C VAL A 155 3.15 3.54 -3.26
N THR A 156 3.78 4.64 -3.68
CA THR A 156 5.22 4.69 -3.97
C THR A 156 6.06 4.38 -2.74
N GLU A 157 5.72 4.92 -1.56
CA GLU A 157 6.47 4.65 -0.33
C GLU A 157 6.38 3.17 0.07
N ALA A 158 5.19 2.58 -0.01
CA ALA A 158 4.95 1.17 0.31
C ALA A 158 5.61 0.21 -0.69
N VAL A 159 5.70 0.58 -1.97
CA VAL A 159 6.37 -0.21 -3.01
C VAL A 159 7.89 -0.05 -2.93
N ALA A 160 8.39 1.19 -2.86
CA ALA A 160 9.81 1.49 -2.89
C ALA A 160 10.58 0.84 -1.73
N ARG A 161 9.98 0.76 -0.53
CA ARG A 161 10.61 0.10 0.63
C ARG A 161 10.84 -1.40 0.41
N LEU A 162 10.08 -2.05 -0.46
CA LEU A 162 10.21 -3.48 -0.77
C LEU A 162 11.29 -3.76 -1.82
N LEU A 163 11.79 -2.73 -2.52
CA LEU A 163 12.81 -2.90 -3.53
C LEU A 163 14.13 -3.40 -2.92
N PRO A 164 14.85 -4.32 -3.61
CA PRO A 164 16.11 -4.86 -3.11
C PRO A 164 17.13 -3.79 -2.72
N GLY A 165 17.60 -3.85 -1.48
CA GLY A 165 18.62 -2.96 -0.93
C GLY A 165 18.14 -1.57 -0.52
N VAL A 166 16.84 -1.28 -0.58
CA VAL A 166 16.30 0.00 -0.08
C VAL A 166 16.27 -0.01 1.45
N LEU A 167 15.67 -1.03 2.05
CA LEU A 167 15.78 -1.28 3.48
C LEU A 167 17.16 -1.87 3.80
N GLY A 168 17.92 -1.20 4.68
CA GLY A 168 19.29 -1.58 5.01
C GLY A 168 19.43 -2.94 5.69
N ASN A 169 18.38 -3.44 6.34
CA ASN A 169 18.33 -4.80 6.89
C ASN A 169 17.16 -5.55 6.25
N ALA A 170 17.47 -6.55 5.42
CA ALA A 170 16.48 -7.35 4.71
C ALA A 170 15.51 -8.10 5.64
N GLU A 171 15.88 -8.35 6.90
CA GLU A 171 14.98 -8.98 7.88
C GLU A 171 13.92 -8.01 8.42
N SER A 172 14.15 -6.69 8.35
CA SER A 172 13.29 -5.71 9.03
C SER A 172 11.86 -5.64 8.50
N HIS A 173 11.61 -5.98 7.23
CA HIS A 173 10.25 -5.95 6.70
C HIS A 173 9.46 -7.25 6.90
N ARG A 174 10.10 -8.34 7.36
CA ARG A 174 9.43 -9.63 7.61
C ARG A 174 8.60 -9.64 8.88
N ASP A 175 8.98 -8.82 9.85
CA ASP A 175 8.31 -8.67 11.13
C ASP A 175 7.29 -7.51 11.15
N ASP A 176 7.19 -6.75 10.05
CA ASP A 176 6.24 -5.63 9.93
C ASP A 176 4.79 -6.11 10.00
N SER A 177 3.90 -5.19 10.36
CA SER A 177 2.46 -5.42 10.22
C SER A 177 2.12 -5.80 8.77
N PHE A 178 1.28 -6.83 8.60
CA PHE A 178 0.82 -7.33 7.30
C PHE A 178 1.91 -7.94 6.40
N ALA A 179 3.14 -8.11 6.89
CA ALA A 179 4.20 -8.72 6.08
C ALA A 179 3.83 -10.16 5.67
N PRO A 180 4.22 -10.61 4.46
CA PRO A 180 3.97 -11.99 4.03
C PRO A 180 4.56 -13.03 5.00
N GLY A 181 3.90 -14.19 5.11
CA GLY A 181 4.33 -15.27 6.00
C GLY A 181 3.73 -15.15 7.39
N ALA A 182 4.58 -15.17 8.44
CA ALA A 182 4.08 -15.26 9.81
C ALA A 182 3.17 -14.08 10.17
N MET A 183 3.51 -12.87 9.75
CA MET A 183 2.76 -11.64 10.07
C MET A 183 1.60 -11.34 9.10
N ALA A 184 1.28 -12.27 8.20
CA ALA A 184 0.15 -12.13 7.30
C ALA A 184 -1.14 -11.99 8.13
N ASN A 185 -1.79 -10.82 8.05
CA ASN A 185 -2.95 -10.42 8.86
C ASN A 185 -2.67 -10.11 10.34
N LEU A 186 -1.45 -9.75 10.72
CA LEU A 186 -1.15 -9.33 12.09
C LEU A 186 -0.59 -7.90 12.14
N LEU A 187 -0.87 -7.22 13.24
CA LEU A 187 -0.23 -5.97 13.63
C LEU A 187 1.06 -6.27 14.40
N GLU A 188 2.10 -5.47 14.20
CA GLU A 188 3.33 -5.55 14.97
C GLU A 188 3.06 -5.21 16.45
N GLY A 189 3.71 -5.97 17.35
CA GLY A 189 3.69 -5.70 18.78
C GLY A 189 4.31 -4.33 19.16
N PRO A 190 4.31 -3.98 20.45
CA PRO A 190 4.95 -2.75 20.91
C PRO A 190 6.48 -2.84 20.79
N VAL A 191 7.09 -1.74 20.35
CA VAL A 191 8.53 -1.57 20.23
C VAL A 191 9.07 -0.71 21.38
N TYR A 192 10.27 -1.04 21.85
CA TYR A 192 10.92 -0.36 22.97
C TYR A 192 12.34 0.02 22.58
N THR A 193 12.82 1.14 23.12
CA THR A 193 14.21 1.59 22.98
C THR A 193 14.73 2.10 24.31
N LYS A 194 16.04 2.39 24.38
CA LYS A 194 16.68 2.94 25.58
C LYS A 194 16.05 4.30 25.95
N PRO A 195 15.96 4.64 27.25
CA PRO A 195 16.47 3.89 28.42
C PRO A 195 15.53 2.77 28.90
N PRO A 196 16.01 1.80 29.72
CA PRO A 196 15.21 0.67 30.22
C PRO A 196 14.01 1.05 31.10
N ALA A 197 14.04 2.23 31.72
CA ALA A 197 12.95 2.75 32.54
C ALA A 197 12.72 4.22 32.19
N TRP A 198 11.46 4.60 31.98
CA TRP A 198 11.07 5.99 31.73
C TRP A 198 9.80 6.33 32.51
N ARG A 199 9.90 7.28 33.45
CA ARG A 199 8.79 7.73 34.30
C ARG A 199 8.04 6.58 35.01
N GLY A 200 8.79 5.63 35.56
CA GLY A 200 8.24 4.46 36.24
C GLY A 200 7.61 3.41 35.31
N ARG A 201 7.90 3.48 34.00
CA ARG A 201 7.50 2.47 33.01
C ARG A 201 8.75 1.72 32.56
N ASP A 202 8.85 0.46 32.96
CA ASP A 202 9.96 -0.41 32.61
C ASP A 202 9.72 -1.11 31.27
N ILE A 203 10.81 -1.42 30.56
CA ILE A 203 10.78 -2.33 29.42
C ILE A 203 10.52 -3.76 29.95
N PRO A 204 9.68 -4.58 29.27
CA PRO A 204 9.47 -5.98 29.65
C PRO A 204 10.79 -6.75 29.82
N ASP A 205 10.97 -7.45 30.95
CA ASP A 205 12.21 -8.18 31.29
C ASP A 205 12.66 -9.16 30.20
N VAL A 206 11.72 -9.78 29.49
CA VAL A 206 12.02 -10.69 28.38
C VAL A 206 12.85 -10.02 27.28
N LEU A 207 12.65 -8.73 27.02
CA LEU A 207 13.40 -7.96 26.03
C LEU A 207 14.82 -7.62 26.52
N LEU A 208 15.06 -7.66 27.82
CA LEU A 208 16.37 -7.46 28.44
C LEU A 208 17.17 -8.76 28.60
N SER A 209 16.52 -9.92 28.41
CA SER A 209 17.10 -11.24 28.69
C SER A 209 18.18 -11.72 27.71
N GLY A 210 18.29 -11.12 26.52
CA GLY A 210 19.14 -11.60 25.42
C GLY A 210 18.70 -12.94 24.80
N HIS A 211 17.60 -13.54 25.27
CA HIS A 211 17.17 -14.86 24.81
C HIS A 211 16.30 -14.75 23.54
N HIS A 212 16.92 -14.80 22.36
CA HIS A 212 16.26 -14.61 21.06
C HIS A 212 14.93 -15.39 20.88
N GLY A 213 14.88 -16.67 21.25
CA GLY A 213 13.66 -17.47 21.13
C GLY A 213 12.50 -16.99 22.03
N LYS A 214 12.79 -16.50 23.25
CA LYS A 214 11.78 -15.95 24.16
C LYS A 214 11.31 -14.58 23.67
N ILE A 215 12.22 -13.78 23.13
CA ILE A 215 11.91 -12.47 22.54
C ILE A 215 11.01 -12.64 21.30
N ALA A 216 11.35 -13.56 20.40
CA ALA A 216 10.55 -13.84 19.21
C ALA A 216 9.13 -14.33 19.57
N ARG A 217 9.02 -15.26 20.53
CA ARG A 217 7.71 -15.70 21.03
C ARG A 217 6.92 -14.56 21.67
N TRP A 218 7.55 -13.75 22.51
CA TRP A 218 6.89 -12.61 23.13
C TRP A 218 6.39 -11.60 22.10
N ARG A 219 7.19 -11.26 21.08
CA ARG A 219 6.77 -10.38 19.98
C ARG A 219 5.57 -10.95 19.22
N ARG A 220 5.59 -12.26 18.97
CA ARG A 220 4.48 -12.98 18.34
C ARG A 220 3.20 -12.92 19.17
N ASP A 221 3.30 -13.16 20.48
CA ASP A 221 2.17 -13.06 21.40
C ASP A 221 1.60 -11.64 21.45
N GLU A 222 2.46 -10.63 21.51
CA GLU A 222 2.03 -9.23 21.50
C GLU A 222 1.37 -8.82 20.17
N ALA A 223 1.85 -9.33 19.04
CA ALA A 223 1.20 -9.13 17.75
C ALA A 223 -0.24 -9.69 17.74
N LEU A 224 -0.44 -10.91 18.26
CA LEU A 224 -1.77 -11.52 18.39
C LEU A 224 -2.67 -10.73 19.34
N ARG A 225 -2.15 -10.28 20.49
CA ARG A 225 -2.87 -9.43 21.45
C ARG A 225 -3.32 -8.12 20.82
N ARG A 226 -2.39 -7.42 20.17
CA ARG A 226 -2.65 -6.13 19.52
C ARG A 226 -3.66 -6.27 18.39
N THR A 227 -3.52 -7.32 17.56
CA THR A 227 -4.45 -7.61 16.47
C THR A 227 -5.84 -7.90 17.01
N THR A 228 -5.96 -8.75 18.03
CA THR A 228 -7.24 -9.04 18.70
C THR A 228 -7.93 -7.78 19.23
N LEU A 229 -7.15 -6.85 19.80
CA LEU A 229 -7.69 -5.63 20.40
C LEU A 229 -8.12 -4.60 19.35
N HIS A 230 -7.33 -4.40 18.30
CA HIS A 230 -7.51 -3.26 17.38
C HIS A 230 -8.08 -3.63 16.02
N ARG A 231 -7.86 -4.86 15.56
CA ARG A 231 -8.25 -5.36 14.24
C ARG A 231 -8.69 -6.84 14.31
N PRO A 232 -9.72 -7.16 15.13
CA PRO A 232 -10.20 -8.53 15.31
C PRO A 232 -10.63 -9.17 13.97
N ASP A 233 -11.11 -8.37 13.02
CA ASP A 233 -11.46 -8.77 11.65
C ASP A 233 -10.33 -9.50 10.91
N LEU A 234 -9.07 -9.16 11.23
CA LEU A 234 -7.91 -9.80 10.62
C LEU A 234 -7.73 -11.24 11.10
N ILE A 235 -8.07 -11.54 12.36
CA ILE A 235 -8.03 -12.90 12.92
C ILE A 235 -9.23 -13.71 12.43
N GLU A 236 -10.42 -13.09 12.38
CA GLU A 236 -11.68 -13.74 11.96
C GLU A 236 -11.56 -14.41 10.59
N ARG A 237 -10.88 -13.77 9.65
CA ARG A 237 -10.72 -14.24 8.27
C ARG A 237 -9.54 -15.20 8.05
N CYS A 238 -8.75 -15.51 9.09
CA CYS A 238 -7.59 -16.39 8.97
C CYS A 238 -7.96 -17.87 9.13
N ASP A 239 -7.37 -18.72 8.30
CA ASP A 239 -7.41 -20.18 8.49
C ASP A 239 -6.67 -20.56 9.80
N PRO A 240 -7.32 -21.27 10.75
CA PRO A 240 -6.68 -21.81 11.95
C PRO A 240 -5.43 -22.66 11.70
N LYS A 241 -5.27 -23.22 10.49
CA LYS A 241 -4.07 -23.97 10.07
C LYS A 241 -2.88 -23.06 9.78
N ALA A 242 -3.09 -21.78 9.50
CA ALA A 242 -2.03 -20.80 9.29
C ALA A 242 -1.25 -20.47 10.58
N PHE A 243 -1.84 -20.79 11.74
CA PHE A 243 -1.21 -20.58 13.05
C PHE A 243 -0.53 -21.86 13.55
N ASP A 244 0.58 -21.72 14.27
CA ASP A 244 1.22 -22.86 14.94
C ASP A 244 0.46 -23.27 16.22
N LYS A 245 0.95 -24.30 16.92
CA LYS A 245 0.32 -24.77 18.17
C LYS A 245 0.28 -23.68 19.25
N LYS A 246 1.35 -22.90 19.41
CA LYS A 246 1.47 -21.87 20.44
C LYS A 246 0.61 -20.64 20.12
N ASP A 247 0.53 -20.28 18.84
CA ASP A 247 -0.36 -19.24 18.35
C ASP A 247 -1.82 -19.58 18.63
N ARG A 248 -2.25 -20.83 18.36
CA ARG A 248 -3.60 -21.28 18.69
C ARG A 248 -3.88 -21.30 20.20
N GLU A 249 -2.92 -21.72 21.01
CA GLU A 249 -3.02 -21.64 22.48
C GLU A 249 -3.20 -20.19 22.94
N MET A 250 -2.41 -19.26 22.39
CA MET A 250 -2.53 -17.83 22.70
C MET A 250 -3.87 -17.25 22.23
N LEU A 251 -4.30 -17.56 21.01
CA LEU A 251 -5.60 -17.14 20.48
C LEU A 251 -6.76 -17.65 21.35
N SER A 252 -6.68 -18.89 21.83
CA SER A 252 -7.66 -19.45 22.78
C SER A 252 -7.70 -18.69 24.10
N ILE A 253 -6.53 -18.32 24.67
CA ILE A 253 -6.43 -17.46 25.85
C ILE A 253 -7.08 -16.09 25.60
N LEU A 254 -6.96 -15.57 24.37
CA LEU A 254 -7.56 -14.31 23.94
C LEU A 254 -9.06 -14.42 23.57
N GLY A 255 -9.65 -15.60 23.70
CA GLY A 255 -11.07 -15.85 23.49
C GLY A 255 -11.47 -16.19 22.06
N TRP A 256 -10.51 -16.59 21.22
CA TRP A 256 -10.76 -17.05 19.85
C TRP A 256 -10.86 -18.57 19.77
N GLU A 257 -11.79 -19.05 18.95
CA GLU A 257 -11.96 -20.46 18.63
C GLU A 257 -12.09 -20.69 17.12
N PRO A 258 -11.58 -21.80 16.59
CA PRO A 258 -11.91 -22.22 15.23
C PRO A 258 -13.42 -22.42 15.07
N ASP A 259 -13.97 -22.01 13.92
CA ASP A 259 -15.36 -22.25 13.55
C ASP A 259 -15.69 -23.76 13.60
N PRO A 260 -16.67 -24.18 14.43
CA PRO A 260 -17.09 -25.58 14.49
C PRO A 260 -17.84 -26.06 13.23
N ALA A 261 -18.37 -25.16 12.39
CA ALA A 261 -19.20 -25.50 11.23
C ALA A 261 -18.44 -25.80 9.93
N GLY A 262 -17.14 -25.50 9.85
CA GLY A 262 -16.29 -25.95 8.74
C GLY A 262 -16.70 -25.48 7.33
N GLU A 263 -17.42 -24.36 7.20
CA GLU A 263 -17.59 -23.66 5.91
C GLU A 263 -16.20 -23.36 5.31
N PRO A 264 -16.04 -23.31 3.97
CA PRO A 264 -14.80 -23.68 3.28
C PRO A 264 -13.59 -22.75 3.52
N TYR A 265 -13.75 -21.73 4.34
CA TYR A 265 -12.70 -20.88 4.85
C TYR A 265 -12.70 -21.02 6.37
N GLY A 266 -11.71 -21.73 6.93
CA GLY A 266 -11.56 -21.82 8.38
C GLY A 266 -11.53 -20.41 8.95
N ARG A 267 -12.53 -20.06 9.76
CA ARG A 267 -12.66 -18.75 10.40
C ARG A 267 -12.44 -18.90 11.89
N PHE A 268 -11.82 -17.89 12.50
CA PHE A 268 -11.87 -17.77 13.96
C PHE A 268 -13.13 -17.01 14.36
N TRP A 269 -13.77 -17.47 15.43
CA TRP A 269 -14.87 -16.77 16.06
C TRP A 269 -14.45 -16.35 17.45
N ARG A 270 -14.81 -15.13 17.84
CA ARG A 270 -14.62 -14.68 19.21
C ARG A 270 -15.77 -15.22 20.04
N ARG A 271 -15.47 -15.90 21.14
CA ARG A 271 -16.51 -16.24 22.13
C ARG A 271 -17.16 -14.94 22.59
N THR A 272 -18.39 -14.69 22.17
CA THR A 272 -19.25 -13.72 22.84
C THR A 272 -19.49 -14.27 24.22
N GLY A 273 -18.94 -13.61 25.25
CA GLY A 273 -19.10 -14.07 26.61
C GLY A 273 -20.57 -14.19 26.95
N GLY A 274 -21.01 -15.40 27.31
CA GLY A 274 -22.11 -15.58 28.23
C GLY A 274 -21.72 -14.91 29.54
N VAL A 275 -22.15 -13.66 29.70
CA VAL A 275 -22.46 -13.09 30.99
C VAL A 275 -23.97 -13.05 31.04
N GLU A 276 -24.57 -14.20 31.36
CA GLU A 276 -25.86 -14.18 32.06
C GLU A 276 -25.56 -13.80 33.51
N GLU A 277 -26.41 -12.93 34.05
CA GLU A 277 -26.36 -12.32 35.40
C GLU A 277 -26.22 -13.32 36.55
#